data_AF-A0A537WA29-F1
#
_entry.id   AF-A0A537WA29-F1
#
_cell.length_a   1.000
_cell.length_b   1.000
_cell.length_c   1.000
_cell.angle_alpha   90.00
_cell.angle_beta   90.00
_cell.angle_gamma   90.00
#
_symmetry.space_group_name_H-M   'P 1'
#
loop_
_entity.id
_entity.type
_entity.pdbx_description
1 polymer ?
#
loop_
_entity_poly.entity_id
_entity_poly.type
_entity_poly.pdbx_seq_one_letter_code
_entity_poly.pdbx_strand_id
1 'polypeptide(L)'
;MTTRPAPDTNAAMVLGMAATAMPFARSPEDQAERWLRILRLHGDAGTALQALGVSEAPLEDAQNGSSAEREPPSFEVAPDVITAVTEDAMELASRRGAPALGTADVLLAVMHVYGSDFDHVLRVHGTDRSEVLERLGVDLAGSPAD
;
A
#
# COMPACT_ATOMS: atom_id res chain seq x y z
N MET A 1 17.91 -19.06 -12.87
CA MET A 1 16.68 -18.30 -13.18
C MET A 1 15.75 -18.47 -11.99
N THR A 2 15.74 -17.51 -11.07
CA THR A 2 14.71 -17.44 -10.03
C THR A 2 13.43 -16.99 -10.70
N THR A 3 12.42 -17.86 -10.71
CA THR A 3 11.09 -17.53 -11.24
C THR A 3 10.49 -16.43 -10.39
N ARG A 4 10.02 -15.33 -11.00
CA ARG A 4 9.32 -14.28 -10.25
C ARG A 4 8.08 -14.87 -9.57
N PRO A 5 7.86 -14.61 -8.27
CA PRO A 5 6.73 -15.15 -7.55
C PRO A 5 5.43 -14.56 -8.10
N ALA A 6 4.47 -15.42 -8.41
CA ALA A 6 3.12 -14.98 -8.77
C ALA A 6 2.39 -14.44 -7.52
N PRO A 7 1.46 -13.49 -7.67
CA PRO A 7 0.63 -13.04 -6.56
C PRO A 7 -0.27 -14.17 -6.06
N ASP A 8 -0.44 -14.25 -4.74
CA ASP A 8 -1.50 -15.05 -4.14
C ASP A 8 -2.89 -14.44 -4.43
N THR A 9 -3.96 -15.12 -4.02
CA THR A 9 -5.33 -14.68 -4.28
C THR A 9 -5.65 -13.30 -3.68
N ASN A 10 -5.17 -13.01 -2.47
CA ASN A 10 -5.42 -11.74 -1.80
C ASN A 10 -4.61 -10.61 -2.43
N ALA A 11 -3.33 -10.86 -2.75
CA ALA A 11 -2.48 -9.91 -3.44
C ALA A 11 -3.00 -9.59 -4.84
N ALA A 12 -3.43 -10.59 -5.60
CA ALA A 12 -4.04 -10.39 -6.92
C ALA A 12 -5.33 -9.54 -6.81
N MET A 13 -6.14 -9.78 -5.77
CA MET A 13 -7.35 -9.00 -5.51
C MET A 13 -7.04 -7.53 -5.17
N VAL A 14 -6.05 -7.30 -4.30
CA VAL A 14 -5.57 -5.95 -3.96
C VAL A 14 -5.07 -5.20 -5.19
N LEU A 15 -4.18 -5.83 -5.98
CA LEU A 15 -3.62 -5.23 -7.19
C LEU A 15 -4.71 -4.92 -8.23
N GLY A 16 -5.67 -5.82 -8.41
CA GLY A 16 -6.81 -5.63 -9.32
C GLY A 16 -7.70 -4.46 -8.90
N MET A 17 -8.04 -4.36 -7.61
CA MET A 17 -8.82 -3.22 -7.11
C MET A 17 -8.05 -1.91 -7.22
N ALA A 18 -6.77 -1.90 -6.85
CA ALA A 18 -5.92 -0.72 -6.96
C ALA A 18 -5.85 -0.22 -8.41
N ALA A 19 -5.67 -1.10 -9.38
CA ALA A 19 -5.65 -0.75 -10.80
C ALA A 19 -6.91 -0.02 -11.27
N THR A 20 -8.07 -0.34 -10.67
CA THR A 20 -9.34 0.35 -10.96
C THR A 20 -9.56 1.62 -10.13
N ALA A 21 -8.96 1.71 -8.94
CA ALA A 21 -9.16 2.82 -8.02
C ALA A 21 -8.22 4.01 -8.27
N MET A 22 -6.98 3.74 -8.68
CA MET A 22 -5.95 4.78 -8.86
C MET A 22 -6.33 5.87 -9.88
N PRO A 23 -6.97 5.57 -11.04
CA PRO A 23 -7.37 6.60 -12.02
C PRO A 23 -8.24 7.74 -11.47
N PHE A 24 -8.89 7.54 -10.32
CA PHE A 24 -9.75 8.53 -9.68
C PHE A 24 -9.05 9.38 -8.62
N ALA A 25 -7.79 9.09 -8.30
CA ALA A 25 -7.01 9.84 -7.33
C ALA A 25 -6.57 11.19 -7.88
N ARG A 26 -6.65 12.23 -7.06
CA ARG A 26 -6.30 13.61 -7.47
C ARG A 26 -4.91 14.04 -7.01
N SER A 27 -4.25 13.21 -6.19
CA SER A 27 -2.91 13.45 -5.64
C SER A 27 -2.22 12.11 -5.29
N PRO A 28 -0.90 12.10 -5.04
CA PRO A 28 -0.21 10.92 -4.50
C PRO A 28 -0.75 10.47 -3.13
N GLU A 29 -1.09 11.42 -2.26
CA GLU A 29 -1.72 11.15 -0.96
C GLU A 29 -3.10 10.47 -1.11
N ASP A 30 -3.90 10.94 -2.07
CA ASP A 30 -5.16 10.31 -2.46
C ASP A 30 -4.99 8.86 -2.95
N GLN A 31 -3.88 8.56 -3.62
CA GLN A 31 -3.55 7.20 -4.05
C GLN A 31 -3.12 6.35 -2.86
N ALA A 32 -2.29 6.89 -1.96
CA ALA A 32 -1.87 6.25 -0.72
C ALA A 32 -3.06 5.88 0.17
N GLU A 33 -4.03 6.77 0.34
CA GLU A 33 -5.28 6.52 1.08
C GLU A 33 -6.08 5.36 0.46
N ARG A 34 -6.20 5.33 -0.88
CA ARG A 34 -6.87 4.23 -1.60
C ARG A 34 -6.14 2.90 -1.42
N TRP A 35 -4.80 2.90 -1.49
CA TRP A 35 -4.00 1.71 -1.19
C TRP A 35 -4.24 1.22 0.23
N LEU A 36 -4.18 2.11 1.22
CA LEU A 36 -4.42 1.77 2.62
C LEU A 36 -5.80 1.12 2.79
N ARG A 37 -6.84 1.72 2.20
CA ARG A 37 -8.21 1.21 2.28
C ARG A 37 -8.36 -0.18 1.70
N ILE A 38 -7.75 -0.45 0.53
CA ILE A 38 -7.81 -1.76 -0.11
C ILE A 38 -7.01 -2.78 0.70
N LEU A 39 -5.76 -2.47 1.06
CA LEU A 39 -4.86 -3.37 1.80
C LEU A 39 -5.43 -3.78 3.16
N ARG A 40 -6.11 -2.86 3.84
CA ARG A 40 -6.79 -3.13 5.12
C ARG A 40 -7.78 -4.31 5.05
N LEU A 41 -8.37 -4.59 3.88
CA LEU A 41 -9.42 -5.59 3.74
C LEU A 41 -8.92 -7.00 3.38
N HIS A 42 -7.63 -7.16 3.06
CA HIS A 42 -7.13 -8.41 2.47
C HIS A 42 -5.86 -8.93 3.14
N GLY A 43 -5.87 -10.23 3.42
CA GLY A 43 -4.70 -11.00 3.86
C GLY A 43 -4.07 -10.53 5.17
N ASP A 44 -2.77 -10.83 5.31
CA ASP A 44 -1.97 -10.50 6.49
C ASP A 44 -1.81 -8.99 6.69
N ALA A 45 -1.68 -8.22 5.59
CA ALA A 45 -1.66 -6.76 5.65
C ALA A 45 -2.94 -6.21 6.30
N GLY A 46 -4.09 -6.73 5.88
CA GLY A 46 -5.37 -6.33 6.46
C GLY A 46 -5.48 -6.67 7.94
N THR A 47 -5.04 -7.87 8.32
CA THR A 47 -5.04 -8.32 9.72
C THR A 47 -4.13 -7.44 10.60
N ALA A 48 -2.95 -7.08 10.10
CA ALA A 48 -2.01 -6.20 10.80
C ALA A 48 -2.58 -4.79 10.97
N LEU A 49 -3.06 -4.16 9.89
CA LEU A 49 -3.60 -2.81 9.90
C LEU A 49 -4.84 -2.68 10.81
N GLN A 50 -5.77 -3.64 10.72
CA GLN A 50 -6.97 -3.63 11.57
C GLN A 50 -6.63 -3.78 13.06
N ALA A 51 -5.62 -4.58 13.38
CA ALA A 51 -5.20 -4.75 14.77
C ALA A 51 -4.52 -3.51 15.36
N LEU A 52 -3.96 -2.63 14.52
CA LEU A 52 -3.43 -1.33 14.91
C LEU A 52 -4.53 -0.25 15.02
N GLY A 53 -5.79 -0.63 14.82
CA GLY A 53 -6.91 0.30 14.94
C GLY A 53 -7.11 1.20 13.73
N VAL A 54 -6.36 0.97 12.63
CA VAL A 54 -6.62 1.63 11.34
C VAL A 54 -8.08 1.35 11.00
N SER A 55 -8.90 2.39 11.04
CA SER A 55 -10.35 2.30 10.91
C SER A 55 -10.77 2.60 9.49
N GLU A 56 -11.99 2.20 9.12
CA GLU A 56 -12.61 2.75 7.92
C GLU A 56 -13.02 4.19 8.26
N ALA A 57 -12.08 5.14 8.16
CA ALA A 57 -12.44 6.54 8.30
C ALA A 57 -13.54 6.83 7.26
N PRO A 58 -14.65 7.47 7.65
CA PRO A 58 -15.60 7.99 6.67
C PRO A 58 -14.83 8.83 5.67
N LEU A 59 -15.29 8.86 4.42
CA LEU A 59 -14.86 9.83 3.44
C LEU A 59 -15.29 11.22 3.95
N GLU A 60 -14.63 11.78 4.95
CA GLU A 60 -14.75 13.19 5.27
C GLU A 60 -14.08 13.90 4.11
N ASP A 61 -14.91 14.17 3.11
CA ASP A 61 -14.75 15.15 2.07
C ASP A 61 -13.45 15.95 2.16
N ALA A 62 -12.47 15.49 1.39
CA ALA A 62 -11.49 16.35 0.72
C ALA A 62 -12.17 17.38 -0.23
N GLN A 63 -13.45 17.74 0.01
CA GLN A 63 -14.20 18.82 -0.60
C GLN A 63 -14.08 20.13 0.19
N ASN A 64 -13.44 20.16 1.37
CA ASN A 64 -13.19 21.40 2.13
C ASN A 64 -11.79 22.01 1.91
N GLY A 65 -11.31 21.96 0.66
CA GLY A 65 -10.04 22.56 0.24
C GLY A 65 -10.15 23.24 -1.12
N SER A 66 -10.92 24.34 -1.21
CA SER A 66 -11.04 25.27 -2.34
C SER A 66 -11.63 24.71 -3.64
N SER A 67 -12.88 25.12 -3.90
CA SER A 67 -13.44 25.24 -5.25
C SER A 67 -12.54 26.13 -6.10
N ALA A 68 -11.63 25.53 -6.84
CA ALA A 68 -11.19 26.05 -8.12
C ALA A 68 -11.52 24.96 -9.14
N GLU A 69 -12.47 25.28 -10.01
CA GLU A 69 -12.81 24.55 -11.22
C GLU A 69 -11.55 24.50 -12.09
N ARG A 70 -10.63 23.61 -11.76
CA ARG A 70 -9.48 23.28 -12.59
C ARG A 70 -9.92 22.16 -13.51
N GLU A 71 -9.79 22.43 -14.81
CA GLU A 71 -9.81 21.42 -15.87
C GLU A 71 -9.19 20.12 -15.37
N PRO A 72 -9.77 18.95 -15.71
CA PRO A 72 -9.19 17.68 -15.30
C PRO A 72 -7.73 17.72 -15.75
N PRO A 73 -6.76 17.72 -14.83
CA PRO A 73 -5.39 17.65 -15.27
C PRO A 73 -5.30 16.35 -16.05
N SER A 74 -4.74 16.44 -17.26
CA SER A 74 -4.20 15.29 -17.97
C SER A 74 -3.01 14.75 -17.16
N PHE A 75 -3.25 14.32 -15.92
CA PHE A 75 -2.43 13.30 -15.31
C PHE A 75 -2.80 12.05 -16.08
N GLU A 76 -1.90 11.61 -16.95
CA GLU A 76 -1.73 10.18 -17.15
C GLU A 76 -1.61 9.59 -15.74
N VAL A 77 -2.73 9.12 -15.16
CA VAL A 77 -2.65 8.38 -13.91
C VAL A 77 -1.94 7.10 -14.27
N ALA A 78 -0.65 7.12 -13.97
CA ALA A 78 0.32 6.37 -14.71
C ALA A 78 0.09 4.87 -14.47
N PRO A 79 -0.13 4.05 -15.51
CA PRO A 79 0.06 2.60 -15.40
C PRO A 79 1.38 2.23 -14.70
N ASP A 80 2.34 3.16 -14.68
CA ASP A 80 3.58 3.13 -13.91
C ASP A 80 3.42 2.85 -12.41
N VAL A 81 2.43 3.40 -11.68
CA VAL A 81 2.40 3.21 -10.21
C VAL A 81 2.00 1.80 -9.81
N ILE A 82 1.03 1.20 -10.52
CA ILE A 82 0.64 -0.20 -10.29
C ILE A 82 1.80 -1.12 -10.66
N THR A 83 2.45 -0.85 -11.79
CA THR A 83 3.64 -1.61 -12.22
C THR A 83 4.77 -1.47 -11.21
N ALA A 84 5.09 -0.26 -10.74
CA ALA A 84 6.14 0.01 -9.76
C ALA A 84 5.90 -0.74 -8.45
N VAL A 85 4.69 -0.64 -7.87
CA VAL A 85 4.32 -1.38 -6.65
C VAL A 85 4.40 -2.89 -6.88
N THR A 86 3.93 -3.37 -8.04
CA THR A 86 3.95 -4.82 -8.35
C THR A 86 5.38 -5.36 -8.49
N GLU A 87 6.25 -4.64 -9.21
CA GLU A 87 7.65 -5.01 -9.40
C GLU A 87 8.42 -5.00 -8.07
N ASP A 88 8.24 -3.96 -7.25
CA ASP A 88 8.89 -3.86 -5.95
C ASP A 88 8.38 -4.94 -4.98
N ALA A 89 7.08 -5.23 -4.97
CA ALA A 89 6.51 -6.32 -4.18
C ALA A 89 7.03 -7.70 -4.63
N MET A 90 7.20 -7.92 -5.94
CA MET A 90 7.81 -9.15 -6.47
C MET A 90 9.27 -9.28 -6.03
N GLU A 91 10.01 -8.18 -6.01
CA GLU A 91 11.39 -8.17 -5.54
C GLU A 91 11.47 -8.50 -4.04
N LEU A 92 10.61 -7.90 -3.22
CA LEU A 92 10.51 -8.19 -1.78
C LEU A 92 10.18 -9.66 -1.51
N ALA A 93 9.16 -10.19 -2.18
CA ALA A 93 8.78 -11.60 -2.07
C ALA A 93 9.93 -12.54 -2.49
N SER A 94 10.64 -12.19 -3.57
CA SER A 94 11.80 -12.95 -4.05
C SER A 94 12.96 -12.93 -3.06
N ARG A 95 13.27 -11.76 -2.46
CA ARG A 95 14.33 -11.60 -1.46
C ARG A 95 14.06 -12.41 -0.19
N ARG A 96 12.79 -12.54 0.21
CA ARG A 96 12.37 -13.41 1.33
C ARG A 96 12.33 -14.90 0.98
N GLY A 97 12.45 -15.27 -0.29
CA GLY A 97 12.30 -16.64 -0.76
C GLY A 97 10.87 -17.16 -0.67
N ALA A 98 9.87 -16.26 -0.68
CA ALA A 98 8.48 -16.63 -0.61
C ALA A 98 8.02 -17.32 -1.91
N PRO A 99 7.20 -18.38 -1.83
CA PRO A 99 6.70 -19.07 -3.02
C PRO A 99 5.68 -18.24 -3.82
N ALA A 100 5.11 -17.21 -3.21
CA ALA A 100 4.15 -16.30 -3.80
C ALA A 100 4.32 -14.89 -3.21
N LEU A 101 3.89 -13.88 -3.97
CA LEU A 101 3.78 -12.49 -3.52
C LEU A 101 2.48 -12.35 -2.72
N GLY A 102 2.61 -11.94 -1.46
CA GLY A 102 1.49 -11.73 -0.53
C GLY A 102 1.15 -10.27 -0.31
N THR A 103 0.05 -10.02 0.40
CA THR A 103 -0.40 -8.65 0.72
C THR A 103 0.59 -7.87 1.59
N ALA A 104 1.38 -8.55 2.43
CA ALA A 104 2.46 -7.92 3.18
C ALA A 104 3.54 -7.35 2.24
N ASP A 105 3.92 -8.09 1.19
CA ASP A 105 4.89 -7.62 0.20
C ASP A 105 4.36 -6.39 -0.57
N VAL A 106 3.05 -6.37 -0.87
CA VAL A 106 2.39 -5.21 -1.49
C VAL A 106 2.38 -4.00 -0.56
N LEU A 107 2.04 -4.18 0.72
CA LEU A 107 2.03 -3.09 1.70
C LEU A 107 3.43 -2.47 1.88
N LEU A 108 4.46 -3.31 1.96
CA LEU A 108 5.86 -2.85 2.00
C LEU A 108 6.25 -2.08 0.74
N ALA A 109 5.88 -2.57 -0.45
CA ALA A 109 6.13 -1.89 -1.71
C ALA A 109 5.43 -0.53 -1.80
N VAL A 110 4.18 -0.43 -1.32
CA VAL A 110 3.46 0.85 -1.24
C VAL A 110 4.19 1.83 -0.31
N MET A 111 4.65 1.38 0.87
CA MET A 111 5.43 2.23 1.77
C MET A 111 6.72 2.75 1.13
N HIS A 112 7.37 1.94 0.27
CA HIS A 112 8.57 2.31 -0.44
C HIS A 112 8.29 3.29 -1.59
N VAL A 113 7.29 3.01 -2.42
CA VAL A 113 6.92 3.83 -3.59
C VAL A 113 6.39 5.21 -3.19
N TYR A 114 5.53 5.28 -2.17
CA TYR A 114 4.89 6.53 -1.74
C TYR A 114 5.66 7.25 -0.62
N GLY A 115 6.58 6.57 0.07
CA GLY A 115 7.43 7.19 1.08
C GLY A 115 6.64 7.98 2.14
N SER A 116 6.96 9.27 2.24
CA SER A 116 6.37 10.17 3.23
C SER A 116 4.87 10.39 3.09
N ASP A 117 4.31 10.25 1.88
CA ASP A 117 2.88 10.41 1.64
C ASP A 117 2.09 9.30 2.33
N PHE A 118 2.57 8.05 2.21
CA PHE A 118 1.97 6.92 2.91
C PHE A 118 2.19 7.00 4.42
N ASP A 119 3.34 7.50 4.87
CA ASP A 119 3.59 7.71 6.29
C ASP A 119 2.66 8.76 6.90
N HIS A 120 2.31 9.80 6.12
CA HIS A 120 1.33 10.79 6.54
C HIS A 120 -0.05 10.16 6.70
N VAL A 121 -0.49 9.40 5.70
CA VAL A 121 -1.75 8.64 5.74
C VAL A 121 -1.81 7.72 6.96
N LEU A 122 -0.78 6.92 7.23
CA LEU A 122 -0.74 6.06 8.42
C LEU A 122 -0.93 6.86 9.73
N ARG A 123 -0.23 8.00 9.87
CA ARG A 123 -0.32 8.87 11.06
C ARG A 123 -1.71 9.46 11.25
N VAL A 124 -2.38 9.86 10.17
CA VAL A 124 -3.78 10.33 10.22
C VAL A 124 -4.69 9.23 10.75
N HIS A 125 -4.41 7.97 10.42
CA HIS A 125 -5.14 6.80 10.92
C HIS A 125 -4.64 6.27 12.28
N GLY A 126 -3.77 7.01 12.96
CA GLY A 126 -3.36 6.73 14.34
C GLY A 126 -2.28 5.65 14.48
N THR A 127 -1.56 5.33 13.41
CA THR A 127 -0.42 4.41 13.46
C THR A 127 0.79 4.95 12.69
N ASP A 128 1.92 4.27 12.74
CA ASP A 128 3.08 4.61 11.93
C ASP A 128 3.73 3.39 11.26
N ARG A 129 4.67 3.67 10.35
CA ARG A 129 5.38 2.64 9.59
C ARG A 129 6.04 1.59 10.49
N SER A 130 6.66 2.01 11.60
CA SER A 130 7.38 1.09 12.48
C SER A 130 6.42 0.12 13.17
N GLU A 131 5.28 0.61 13.66
CA GLU A 131 4.24 -0.24 14.27
C GLU A 131 3.67 -1.26 13.27
N VAL A 132 3.44 -0.84 12.02
CA VAL A 132 2.95 -1.75 10.96
C VAL A 132 3.97 -2.85 10.65
N LEU A 133 5.25 -2.50 10.57
CA LEU A 133 6.33 -3.45 10.29
C LEU A 133 6.50 -4.46 11.44
N GLU A 134 6.51 -3.97 12.68
CA GLU A 134 6.52 -4.83 13.89
C GLU A 134 5.34 -5.80 13.85
N ARG A 135 4.15 -5.31 13.49
CA ARG A 135 2.94 -6.12 13.46
C ARG A 135 2.92 -7.18 12.37
N LEU A 136 3.56 -6.92 11.24
CA LEU A 136 3.76 -7.88 10.15
C LEU A 136 4.84 -8.93 10.47
N GLY A 137 5.56 -8.78 11.59
CA GLY A 137 6.73 -9.60 11.88
C GLY A 137 7.88 -9.34 10.90
N VAL A 138 7.89 -8.16 10.26
CA VAL A 138 9.00 -7.70 9.42
C VAL A 138 10.01 -7.08 10.37
N ASP A 139 10.99 -7.88 10.76
CA ASP A 139 12.07 -7.40 11.60
C ASP A 139 12.93 -6.42 10.80
N LEU A 140 12.85 -5.13 11.14
CA LEU A 140 13.79 -4.12 10.62
C LEU A 140 15.21 -4.31 11.18
N ALA A 141 15.39 -5.24 12.12
CA ALA A 141 16.69 -5.61 12.65
C ALA A 141 16.97 -7.08 12.37
N GLY A 142 17.94 -7.33 11.49
CA GLY A 142 18.79 -8.49 11.70
C GLY A 142 19.51 -8.32 13.04
N SER A 143 18.89 -8.78 14.14
CA SER A 143 19.62 -9.04 15.38
C SER A 143 19.81 -10.56 15.49
N PRO A 144 21.06 -11.05 15.44
CA PRO A 144 21.34 -12.44 15.76
C PRO A 144 21.01 -12.66 17.24
N ALA A 145 20.31 -13.75 17.52
CA ALA A 145 20.19 -14.28 18.87
C ALA A 145 21.60 -14.61 19.39
N ASP A 146 21.95 -14.09 20.56
CA ASP A 146 22.95 -14.66 21.45
C ASP A 146 22.22 -15.15 22.72
#